data_AF-A0AAD7BSE8-F1
#
_entry.id   AF-A0AAD7BSE8-F1
#
_cell.length_a   1.000
_cell.length_b   1.000
_cell.length_c   1.000
_cell.angle_alpha   90.00
_cell.angle_beta   90.00
_cell.angle_gamma   90.00
#
_symmetry.space_group_name_H-M   'P 1'
#
loop_
_entity.id
_entity.type
_entity.pdbx_description
1 polymer ?
#
loop_
_entity_poly.entity_id
_entity_poly.type
_entity_poly.pdbx_seq_one_letter_code
_entity_poly.pdbx_strand_id
1 'polypeptide(L)'
;DRSAKKVCSHCRTTDTPLWRRDPRTHKPLCNACGIYMYQRNEARPEALIAVDRAGPEIGGAFSGGHVGADEENECTNCGTHKTSSWRRNRSGAQVCNACGVYERMNGRPRPLALRNDKIRPRTK
;
A
#
# COMPACT_ATOMS: atom_id res chain seq x y z
N ASP A 1 14.14 -1.85 28.07
CA ASP A 1 14.67 -2.16 26.73
C ASP A 1 14.53 -0.93 25.83
N ARG A 2 15.61 -0.18 25.55
CA ARG A 2 15.55 1.04 24.72
C ARG A 2 15.72 0.65 23.25
N SER A 3 14.62 0.35 22.57
CA SER A 3 14.64 0.15 21.11
C SER A 3 15.12 1.45 20.44
N ALA A 4 16.28 1.40 19.77
CA ALA A 4 16.83 2.58 19.08
C ALA A 4 15.82 3.09 18.04
N LYS A 5 15.56 4.41 18.03
CA LYS A 5 14.65 5.04 17.08
C LYS A 5 15.17 4.77 15.66
N LYS A 6 14.43 4.00 14.86
CA LYS A 6 14.78 3.72 13.45
C LYS A 6 14.60 5.00 12.63
N VAL A 7 15.56 5.28 11.76
CA VAL A 7 15.56 6.45 10.86
C VAL A 7 15.81 5.98 9.44
N CYS A 8 15.07 6.52 8.47
CA CYS A 8 15.31 6.18 7.06
C CYS A 8 16.68 6.69 6.62
N SER A 9 17.52 5.81 6.07
CA SER A 9 18.85 6.18 5.58
C SER A 9 18.84 7.07 4.33
N HIS A 10 17.69 7.22 3.67
CA HIS A 10 17.53 8.06 2.49
C HIS A 10 16.86 9.40 2.80
N CYS A 11 15.59 9.40 3.22
CA CYS A 11 14.86 10.63 3.51
C CYS A 11 14.87 11.05 4.99
N ARG A 12 15.56 10.32 5.87
CA ARG A 12 15.65 10.63 7.31
C ARG A 12 14.31 10.71 8.07
N THR A 13 13.19 10.29 7.48
CA THR A 13 11.94 10.19 8.24
C THR A 13 12.12 9.21 9.41
N THR A 14 11.55 9.58 10.55
CA THR A 14 11.45 8.72 11.74
C THR A 14 10.10 8.04 11.85
N ASP A 15 9.15 8.44 11.01
CA ASP A 15 7.81 7.88 10.95
C ASP A 15 7.51 7.32 9.55
N THR A 16 6.95 6.12 9.53
CA THR A 16 6.60 5.39 8.31
C THR A 16 5.68 4.23 8.66
N PRO A 17 4.62 3.96 7.87
CA PRO A 17 3.69 2.86 8.16
C PRO A 17 4.33 1.48 8.06
N LEU A 18 5.46 1.37 7.37
CA LEU A 18 6.24 0.13 7.27
C LEU A 18 7.72 0.46 7.08
N TRP A 19 8.59 -0.19 7.86
CA TRP A 19 10.03 -0.13 7.68
C TRP A 19 10.48 -1.21 6.67
N ARG A 20 11.26 -0.79 5.68
CA ARG A 20 11.90 -1.63 4.66
C ARG A 20 13.42 -1.68 4.89
N ARG A 21 14.11 -2.52 4.15
CA ARG A 21 15.58 -2.60 4.15
C ARG A 21 16.09 -2.42 2.72
N ASP A 22 17.18 -1.69 2.58
CA ASP A 22 17.92 -1.61 1.33
C ASP A 22 18.44 -3.02 0.95
N PRO A 23 18.18 -3.50 -0.28
CA PRO A 23 18.62 -4.84 -0.70
C PRO A 23 20.14 -4.99 -0.80
N ARG A 24 20.88 -3.88 -0.96
CA ARG A 24 22.35 -3.86 -1.08
C ARG A 24 23.03 -3.59 0.26
N THR A 25 22.55 -2.57 0.98
CA THR A 25 23.22 -2.09 2.20
C THR A 25 22.56 -2.58 3.49
N HIS A 26 21.40 -3.22 3.42
CA HIS A 26 20.54 -3.62 4.55
C HIS A 26 20.13 -2.50 5.51
N LYS A 27 20.45 -1.25 5.16
CA LYS A 27 20.11 -0.06 5.93
C LYS A 27 18.59 0.17 5.96
N PRO A 28 18.05 0.74 7.05
CA PRO A 28 16.61 0.99 7.19
C PRO A 28 16.11 2.03 6.17
N LEU A 29 15.03 1.70 5.47
CA LEU A 29 14.32 2.58 4.56
C LEU A 29 12.86 2.76 5.00
N CYS A 30 12.28 3.93 4.78
CA CYS A 30 10.83 4.09 4.94
C CYS A 30 10.07 3.35 3.84
N ASN A 31 8.76 3.22 3.98
CA ASN A 31 7.93 2.49 3.03
C ASN A 31 8.05 3.08 1.62
N ALA A 32 7.99 4.42 1.51
CA ALA A 32 8.03 5.12 0.24
C ALA A 32 9.40 5.05 -0.43
N CYS A 33 10.50 5.30 0.28
CA CYS A 33 11.85 5.16 -0.26
C CYS A 33 12.17 3.71 -0.66
N GLY A 34 11.75 2.74 0.13
CA GLY A 34 12.00 1.33 -0.18
C GLY A 34 11.19 0.83 -1.39
N ILE A 35 9.93 1.23 -1.55
CA ILE A 35 9.14 0.88 -2.75
C ILE A 35 9.72 1.57 -3.99
N TYR A 36 10.09 2.86 -3.89
CA TYR A 36 10.67 3.58 -5.02
C TYR A 36 11.95 2.90 -5.53
N MET A 37 12.86 2.58 -4.61
CA MET A 37 14.11 1.89 -4.93
C MET A 37 13.88 0.51 -5.53
N TYR A 38 12.92 -0.26 -5.00
CA TYR A 38 12.58 -1.56 -5.57
C TYR A 38 11.99 -1.47 -6.98
N GLN A 39 11.14 -0.48 -7.24
CA GLN A 39 10.46 -0.33 -8.53
C GLN A 39 11.35 0.26 -9.63
N ARG A 40 12.25 1.19 -9.28
CA ARG A 40 13.07 1.94 -10.24
C ARG A 40 14.55 1.60 -10.20
N ASN A 41 14.99 0.79 -9.24
CA ASN A 41 16.40 0.50 -8.99
C ASN A 41 17.25 1.77 -8.77
N GLU A 42 16.62 2.85 -8.31
CA GLU A 42 17.20 4.18 -8.13
C GLU A 42 16.78 4.78 -6.78
N ALA A 43 17.59 5.70 -6.27
CA ALA A 43 17.26 6.43 -5.07
C ALA A 43 16.05 7.36 -5.30
N ARG A 44 15.19 7.52 -4.29
CA ARG A 44 14.02 8.41 -4.41
C ARG A 44 14.48 9.87 -4.60
N PRO A 45 14.08 10.58 -5.67
CA PRO A 45 14.57 11.93 -5.93
C PRO A 45 14.11 12.91 -4.85
N GLU A 46 14.94 13.92 -4.58
CA GLU A 46 14.70 14.89 -3.50
C GLU A 46 13.38 15.64 -3.68
N ALA A 47 12.98 15.93 -4.92
CA ALA A 47 11.69 16.58 -5.21
C ALA A 47 10.49 15.78 -4.66
N LEU A 48 10.47 14.45 -4.82
CA LEU A 48 9.41 13.60 -4.27
C LEU A 48 9.51 13.42 -2.76
N ILE A 49 10.70 13.62 -2.18
CA ILE A 49 10.89 13.59 -0.73
C ILE A 49 10.43 14.91 -0.11
N ALA A 50 10.68 16.03 -0.78
CA ALA A 50 10.25 17.36 -0.35
C ALA A 50 8.72 17.43 -0.25
N VAL A 51 8.00 16.87 -1.22
CA VAL A 51 6.52 16.78 -1.18
C VAL A 51 6.02 16.04 0.05
N ASP A 52 6.64 14.92 0.43
CA ASP A 52 6.25 14.17 1.64
C ASP A 52 6.60 14.91 2.94
N ARG A 53 7.70 15.68 2.96
CA ARG A 53 8.18 16.42 4.13
C ARG A 53 7.45 17.74 4.36
N ALA A 54 7.02 18.41 3.30
CA ALA A 54 6.25 19.65 3.38
C ALA A 54 4.91 19.45 4.11
N GLY A 55 4.43 18.20 4.20
CA GLY A 55 3.11 17.92 4.74
C GLY A 55 2.02 18.55 3.87
N PRO A 56 0.74 18.35 4.21
CA PRO A 56 -0.34 19.03 3.52
C PRO A 56 -0.35 20.50 3.95
N GLU A 57 0.24 21.36 3.13
CA GLU A 57 -0.17 22.76 3.05
C GLU A 57 -1.68 22.74 2.71
N ILE A 58 -2.54 23.17 3.64
CA ILE A 58 -4.00 23.21 3.48
C ILE A 58 -4.33 24.00 2.20
N GLY A 59 -4.70 23.32 1.10
CA GLY A 59 -5.11 24.03 -0.12
C GLY A 59 -5.12 23.28 -1.46
N GLY A 60 -4.94 21.96 -1.50
CA GLY A 60 -4.97 21.20 -2.76
C GLY A 60 -5.88 19.98 -2.67
N ALA A 61 -7.00 20.01 -3.42
CA ALA A 61 -8.01 18.98 -3.47
C ALA A 61 -7.46 17.61 -3.90
N PHE A 62 -7.04 16.78 -2.95
CA PHE A 62 -7.00 15.33 -3.14
C PHE A 62 -8.39 14.76 -2.86
N SER A 63 -9.25 14.83 -3.87
CA SER A 63 -10.44 13.99 -3.97
C SER A 63 -9.99 12.53 -4.05
N GLY A 64 -9.93 11.87 -2.89
CA GLY A 64 -9.59 10.45 -2.83
C GLY A 64 -9.83 9.78 -1.48
N GLY A 65 -10.22 10.53 -0.44
CA GLY A 65 -10.70 9.98 0.82
C GLY A 65 -12.21 9.85 0.83
N HIS A 66 -12.76 8.78 0.24
CA HIS A 66 -14.11 8.34 0.59
C HIS A 66 -14.09 7.77 2.01
N VAL A 67 -14.17 8.66 2.99
CA VAL A 67 -14.66 8.33 4.33
C VAL A 67 -16.16 8.11 4.22
N GLY A 68 -16.61 6.85 4.33
CA GLY A 68 -18.01 6.49 4.51
C GLY A 68 -18.71 5.79 3.35
N ALA A 69 -18.24 4.61 2.91
CA ALA A 69 -19.00 3.76 1.98
C ALA A 69 -18.77 2.25 2.23
N ASP A 70 -18.64 1.81 3.49
CA ASP A 70 -18.44 0.39 3.80
C ASP A 70 -19.68 -0.48 3.54
N GLU A 71 -20.87 0.11 3.34
CA GLU A 71 -22.11 -0.63 3.09
C GLU A 71 -22.39 -0.91 1.60
N GLU A 72 -22.01 0.00 0.68
CA GLU A 72 -22.35 -0.13 -0.76
C GLU A 72 -21.23 -0.77 -1.61
N ASN A 73 -20.02 -0.91 -1.08
CA ASN A 73 -18.90 -1.41 -1.86
C ASN A 73 -18.89 -2.94 -1.89
N GLU A 74 -19.30 -3.54 -3.02
CA GLU A 74 -19.22 -4.98 -3.26
C GLU A 74 -18.11 -5.33 -4.27
N CYS A 75 -17.39 -6.43 -4.03
CA CYS A 75 -16.44 -6.99 -4.99
C CYS A 75 -17.16 -7.71 -6.14
N THR A 76 -16.98 -7.26 -7.38
CA THR A 76 -17.62 -7.85 -8.57
C THR A 76 -17.23 -9.32 -8.83
N ASN A 77 -16.11 -9.80 -8.26
CA ASN A 77 -15.67 -11.18 -8.44
C ASN A 77 -16.18 -12.14 -7.34
N CYS A 78 -16.32 -11.69 -6.09
CA CYS A 78 -16.62 -12.61 -4.98
C CYS A 78 -17.73 -12.15 -4.03
N GLY A 79 -18.35 -10.99 -4.28
CA GLY A 79 -19.47 -10.47 -3.49
C GLY A 79 -19.10 -10.03 -2.07
N THR A 80 -17.82 -9.86 -1.74
CA THR A 80 -17.45 -9.41 -0.40
C THR A 80 -17.66 -7.91 -0.27
N HIS A 81 -18.26 -7.49 0.84
CA HIS A 81 -18.36 -6.09 1.26
C HIS A 81 -17.22 -5.67 2.20
N LYS A 82 -16.34 -6.61 2.58
CA LYS A 82 -15.25 -6.38 3.54
C LYS A 82 -13.91 -6.70 2.90
N THR A 83 -13.03 -5.71 2.84
CA THR A 83 -11.67 -5.93 2.34
C THR A 83 -10.67 -4.99 3.00
N SER A 84 -9.40 -5.37 3.01
CA SER A 84 -8.33 -4.51 3.54
C SER A 84 -7.97 -3.35 2.61
N SER A 85 -8.31 -3.46 1.32
CA SER A 85 -8.08 -2.42 0.32
C SER A 85 -8.90 -2.75 -0.94
N TRP A 86 -9.68 -1.79 -1.41
CA TRP A 86 -10.37 -1.88 -2.70
C TRP A 86 -9.38 -1.67 -3.85
N ARG A 87 -9.52 -2.47 -4.92
CA ARG A 87 -8.67 -2.43 -6.11
C ARG A 87 -9.55 -2.33 -7.36
N ARG A 88 -8.95 -1.87 -8.46
CA ARG A 88 -9.52 -1.99 -9.81
C ARG A 88 -8.76 -3.06 -10.58
N ASN A 89 -9.49 -3.96 -11.23
CA ASN A 89 -8.91 -4.96 -12.13
C ASN A 89 -8.59 -4.34 -13.51
N ARG A 90 -8.20 -5.18 -14.48
CA ARG A 90 -7.84 -4.72 -15.84
C ARG A 90 -9.02 -4.11 -16.60
N SER A 91 -10.25 -4.56 -16.33
CA SER A 91 -11.46 -3.98 -16.92
C SER A 91 -11.95 -2.73 -16.18
N GLY A 92 -11.25 -2.28 -15.13
CA GLY A 92 -11.65 -1.14 -14.32
C GLY A 92 -12.71 -1.47 -13.25
N ALA A 93 -13.16 -2.72 -13.15
CA ALA A 93 -14.14 -3.15 -12.18
C ALA A 93 -13.58 -3.18 -10.74
N GLN A 94 -14.44 -2.84 -9.77
CA GLN A 94 -14.11 -2.85 -8.35
C GLN A 94 -14.01 -4.28 -7.82
N VAL A 95 -12.83 -4.63 -7.29
CA VAL A 95 -12.56 -5.94 -6.71
C VAL A 95 -11.88 -5.79 -5.35
N CYS A 96 -12.06 -6.77 -4.47
CA CYS A 96 -11.39 -6.81 -3.18
C CYS A 96 -9.88 -7.05 -3.35
N ASN A 97 -9.09 -6.78 -2.30
CA ASN A 97 -7.63 -6.95 -2.32
C ASN A 97 -7.21 -8.36 -2.79
N ALA A 98 -7.86 -9.40 -2.27
CA ALA A 98 -7.52 -10.78 -2.59
C ALA A 98 -7.81 -11.14 -4.06
N CYS A 99 -8.97 -10.72 -4.60
CA CYS A 99 -9.33 -10.98 -5.99
C CYS A 99 -8.42 -10.23 -6.96
N GLY A 100 -8.16 -8.94 -6.70
CA GLY A 100 -7.29 -8.14 -7.57
C GLY A 100 -5.82 -8.59 -7.56
N VAL A 101 -5.31 -9.08 -6.42
CA VAL A 101 -3.94 -9.64 -6.37
C VAL A 101 -3.88 -10.98 -7.10
N TYR A 102 -4.85 -11.87 -6.88
CA TYR A 102 -4.90 -13.17 -7.56
C TYR A 102 -4.93 -13.01 -9.08
N GLU A 103 -5.82 -12.17 -9.59
CA GLU A 103 -5.96 -11.94 -11.03
C GLU A 103 -4.67 -11.37 -11.64
N ARG A 104 -4.00 -10.45 -10.94
CA ARG A 104 -2.71 -9.90 -11.39
C ARG A 104 -1.61 -10.96 -11.47
N MET A 105 -1.56 -11.89 -10.52
CA MET A 105 -0.51 -12.92 -10.45
C MET A 105 -0.80 -14.11 -11.38
N ASN A 106 -2.07 -14.48 -11.55
CA ASN A 106 -2.46 -15.70 -12.26
C ASN A 106 -3.09 -15.46 -13.63
N GLY A 107 -3.38 -14.21 -14.00
CA GLY A 107 -4.00 -13.84 -15.27
C GLY A 107 -5.47 -14.27 -15.43
N ARG A 108 -6.09 -14.82 -14.37
CA ARG A 108 -7.47 -15.33 -14.36
C ARG A 108 -8.20 -14.95 -13.07
N PRO A 109 -9.54 -14.86 -13.06
CA PRO A 109 -10.30 -14.51 -11.86
C PRO A 109 -10.08 -15.51 -10.73
N ARG A 110 -10.19 -15.02 -9.49
CA ARG A 110 -10.02 -15.86 -8.29
C ARG A 110 -11.17 -16.86 -8.19
N PRO A 111 -10.88 -18.18 -8.14
CA PRO A 111 -11.94 -19.17 -7.95
C PRO A 111 -12.57 -19.02 -6.56
N LEU A 112 -13.90 -19.13 -6.50
CA LEU A 112 -14.67 -18.92 -5.27
C LEU A 112 -14.35 -19.94 -4.17
N ALA A 113 -13.87 -21.13 -4.53
CA ALA A 113 -13.41 -22.15 -3.59
C ALA A 113 -12.23 -21.68 -2.70
N LEU A 114 -11.49 -20.65 -3.12
CA LEU A 114 -10.41 -20.06 -2.32
C LEU A 114 -10.88 -18.93 -1.40
N ARG A 115 -12.17 -18.54 -1.43
CA ARG A 115 -12.71 -17.42 -0.64
C ARG A 115 -12.64 -17.74 0.86
N ASN A 116 -12.28 -16.73 1.65
CA ASN A 116 -12.34 -16.79 3.11
C ASN A 116 -12.93 -15.47 3.59
N ASP A 117 -13.94 -15.54 4.46
CA ASP A 117 -14.69 -14.37 4.91
C ASP A 117 -13.98 -13.64 6.06
N LYS A 118 -12.97 -14.26 6.69
CA LYS A 118 -12.21 -13.63 7.79
C LYS A 118 -10.97 -12.91 7.26
N ILE A 119 -10.92 -11.58 7.45
CA ILE A 119 -9.72 -10.77 7.20
C ILE A 119 -8.72 -11.03 8.33
N ARG A 120 -7.58 -11.64 8.01
CA ARG A 120 -6.50 -11.86 8.99
C ARG A 120 -5.54 -10.66 8.98
N PRO A 121 -5.36 -9.95 10.11
CA PRO A 121 -4.36 -8.90 10.20
C PRO A 121 -2.96 -9.51 10.08
N ARG A 122 -2.04 -8.77 9.45
CA ARG A 122 -0.64 -9.18 9.39
C ARG A 122 -0.01 -8.86 10.75
N THR A 123 0.57 -9.87 11.41
CA THR A 123 1.37 -9.65 12.63
C THR A 123 2.53 -8.72 12.30
N LYS A 124 2.76 -7.72 13.15
CA LYS A 124 3.84 -6.74 13.00
C LYS A 124 5.21 -7.36 13.24
#